data_AF-A0A1H3I4M9-F1
#
_entry.id   AF-A0A1H3I4M9-F1
#
_cell.length_a   1.000
_cell.length_b   1.000
_cell.length_c   1.000
_cell.angle_alpha   90.00
_cell.angle_beta   90.00
_cell.angle_gamma   90.00
#
_symmetry.space_group_name_H-M   'P 1'
#
loop_
_entity.id
_entity.type
_entity.pdbx_description
1 polymer ?
#
loop_
_entity_poly.entity_id
_entity_poly.type
_entity_poly.pdbx_seq_one_letter_code
_entity_poly.pdbx_strand_id
1 'polypeptide(L)' 'MVWELDLTLDDIGLAVAGYYTSGGLGPDLLRADDFTDLVSETVEDVVEYARWFPAGTLVGRRLDHIRVHA' A
#
# COMPACT_ATOMS: atom_id res chain seq x y z
N MET A 1 -21.67 -12.15 -2.00
CA MET A 1 -21.99 -11.19 -0.94
C MET A 1 -20.78 -10.29 -0.86
N VAL A 2 -20.88 -9.06 -1.37
CA VAL A 2 -19.80 -8.07 -1.27
C VAL A 2 -19.96 -7.44 0.10
N TRP A 3 -18.98 -7.63 0.98
CA TRP A 3 -18.94 -6.92 2.25
C TRP A 3 -18.45 -5.51 1.92
N GLU A 4 -19.33 -4.51 2.01
CA GLU A 4 -18.87 -3.12 2.03
C GLU A 4 -18.12 -2.92 3.34
N LEU A 5 -16.79 -2.93 3.23
CA LEU A 5 -15.91 -2.59 4.33
C LEU A 5 -15.82 -1.07 4.36
N ASP A 6 -16.36 -0.45 5.41
CA ASP A 6 -16.19 0.97 5.67
C ASP A 6 -14.75 1.18 6.16
N LEU A 7 -13.85 1.49 5.23
CA LEU A 7 -12.43 1.69 5.50
C LEU A 7 -12.13 3.16 5.68
N THR A 8 -11.49 3.50 6.79
CA THR A 8 -10.93 4.84 7.02
C THR A 8 -9.53 4.96 6.39
N LEU A 9 -9.03 6.19 6.27
CA LEU A 9 -7.64 6.41 5.86
C LEU A 9 -6.64 5.80 6.84
N ASP A 10 -6.98 5.75 8.14
CA ASP A 10 -6.14 5.15 9.17
C ASP A 10 -6.05 3.62 8.98
N ASP A 11 -7.15 2.97 8.60
CA ASP A 11 -7.15 1.53 8.29
C ASP A 11 -6.25 1.22 7.10
N ILE A 12 -6.28 2.07 6.08
CA ILE A 12 -5.40 1.95 4.90
C ILE A 12 -3.94 2.16 5.31
N GLY A 13 -3.66 3.20 6.12
CA GLY A 13 -2.32 3.46 6.64
C GLY A 13 -1.77 2.29 7.44
N LEU A 14 -2.58 1.69 8.31
CA LEU A 14 -2.22 0.50 9.08
C LEU A 14 -1.90 -0.70 8.18
N ALA A 15 -2.73 -0.93 7.15
CA ALA A 15 -2.51 -2.02 6.20
C ALA A 15 -1.21 -1.82 5.40
N VAL A 16 -0.92 -0.60 4.95
CA VAL A 16 0.31 -0.25 4.23
C VAL A 16 1.55 -0.41 5.12
N ALA A 17 1.49 0.08 6.36
CA ALA A 17 2.57 -0.08 7.33
C ALA A 17 2.85 -1.57 7.63
N GLY A 18 1.78 -2.38 7.79
CA GLY A 18 1.88 -3.82 7.96
C GLY A 18 2.50 -4.52 6.74
N TYR A 19 2.12 -4.11 5.53
CA TYR A 19 2.71 -4.61 4.29
C TYR A 19 4.22 -4.40 4.25
N TYR A 20 4.71 -3.18 4.46
CA TYR A 20 6.15 -2.89 4.45
C TYR A 20 6.90 -3.61 5.57
N THR A 21 6.34 -3.59 6.78
CA THR A 21 6.95 -4.28 7.94
C THR A 21 7.08 -5.78 7.70
N SER A 22 6.05 -6.42 7.14
CA SER A 22 6.07 -7.84 6.80
C SER A 22 7.10 -8.18 5.70
N GLY A 23 7.39 -7.22 4.82
CA GLY A 23 8.46 -7.30 3.82
C GLY A 23 9.85 -6.92 4.34
N GLY A 24 10.00 -6.63 5.63
CA GLY A 24 11.27 -6.24 6.25
C GLY A 24 11.66 -4.77 6.11
N LEU A 25 10.79 -3.94 5.51
CA LEU A 25 10.95 -2.49 5.38
C LEU A 25 10.25 -1.75 6.53
N GLY A 26 10.50 -2.18 7.76
CA GLY A 26 9.94 -1.56 8.96
C GLY A 26 10.80 -0.43 9.54
N PRO A 27 10.35 0.22 10.63
CA PRO A 27 11.10 1.26 11.34
C PRO A 27 12.38 0.73 12.04
N ASP A 28 12.58 -0.59 12.06
CA ASP A 28 13.85 -1.18 12.52
C ASP A 28 14.95 -1.09 11.45
N LEU A 29 14.56 -1.01 10.17
CA LEU A 29 15.48 -0.88 9.03
C LEU A 29 15.61 0.58 8.56
N LEU A 30 14.50 1.30 8.53
CA LEU A 30 14.41 2.71 8.15
C LEU A 30 14.41 3.61 9.39
N ARG A 31 14.73 4.90 9.26
CA ARG A 31 14.40 5.82 10.35
C ARG A 31 12.88 5.92 10.48
N ALA A 32 12.40 6.19 11.70
CA ALA A 32 10.96 6.29 11.96
C ALA A 32 10.26 7.34 11.07
N ASP A 33 10.91 8.49 10.84
CA ASP A 33 10.39 9.54 9.97
C ASP A 33 10.36 9.07 8.50
N ASP A 34 11.45 8.47 8.00
CA ASP A 34 11.52 7.92 6.63
C ASP A 34 10.43 6.84 6.39
N PHE A 35 10.16 6.01 7.40
CA PHE A 35 9.09 5.00 7.32
C PHE A 35 7.70 5.65 7.32
N THR A 36 7.50 6.69 8.12
CA THR A 36 6.25 7.44 8.17
C THR A 36 5.96 8.12 6.83
N ASP A 37 6.98 8.75 6.24
CA ASP A 37 6.88 9.40 4.94
C ASP A 37 6.56 8.37 3.84
N LEU A 38 7.23 7.21 3.84
CA LEU A 38 6.96 6.12 2.90
C LEU A 38 5.51 5.60 2.98
N VAL A 39 5.00 5.42 4.20
CA VAL A 39 3.60 5.00 4.42
C VAL A 39 2.66 6.08 3.92
N SER A 40 2.91 7.35 4.25
CA SER A 40 2.07 8.48 3.82
C SER A 40 2.00 8.61 2.30
N GLU A 41 3.16 8.60 1.62
CA GLU A 41 3.24 8.66 0.16
C GLU A 41 2.48 7.50 -0.49
N THR A 42 2.63 6.29 0.05
CA THR A 42 1.92 5.11 -0.47
C THR A 42 0.40 5.23 -0.28
N VAL A 43 -0.07 5.77 0.85
CA VAL A 43 -1.50 6.00 1.10
C VAL A 43 -2.06 7.05 0.14
N GLU A 44 -1.34 8.15 -0.09
CA GLU A 44 -1.72 9.18 -1.05
C GLU A 44 -1.88 8.60 -2.45
N ASP A 45 -0.92 7.79 -2.90
CA ASP A 45 -0.97 7.06 -4.16
C ASP A 45 -2.22 6.16 -4.25
N VAL A 46 -2.49 5.34 -3.23
CA VAL A 46 -3.67 4.45 -3.20
C VAL A 46 -4.96 5.25 -3.31
N VAL A 47 -5.08 6.36 -2.57
CA VAL A 47 -6.26 7.23 -2.59
C VAL A 47 -6.40 7.91 -3.95
N GLU A 48 -5.30 8.35 -4.56
CA GLU A 48 -5.32 8.94 -5.89
C GLU A 48 -5.80 7.92 -6.93
N TYR A 49 -5.26 6.69 -6.94
CA TYR A 49 -5.71 5.66 -7.87
C TYR A 49 -7.18 5.29 -7.68
N ALA A 50 -7.64 5.16 -6.43
CA ALA A 50 -9.03 4.83 -6.13
C ALA A 50 -10.03 5.88 -6.66
N ARG A 51 -9.62 7.14 -6.81
CA ARG A 51 -10.45 8.21 -7.39
C ARG A 51 -10.62 8.07 -8.90
N TRP A 52 -9.60 7.57 -9.59
CA TRP A 52 -9.57 7.53 -11.05
C TRP A 52 -9.98 6.18 -11.64
N PHE A 53 -9.74 5.09 -10.91
CA PHE A 53 -9.91 3.74 -11.40
C PHE A 53 -11.08 3.02 -10.72
N PRO A 54 -11.94 2.33 -11.49
CA PRO A 54 -12.97 1.48 -10.91
C PRO A 54 -12.38 0.41 -9.98
N ALA A 55 -13.14 0.04 -8.94
CA ALA A 55 -12.78 -1.07 -8.08
C ALA A 55 -12.49 -2.36 -8.89
N GLY A 56 -11.42 -3.07 -8.55
CA GLY A 56 -10.94 -4.24 -9.29
C GLY A 56 -9.98 -3.92 -10.44
N THR A 57 -9.67 -2.65 -10.69
CA THR A 57 -8.63 -2.27 -11.66
C THR A 57 -7.25 -2.63 -11.13
N LEU A 58 -6.52 -3.46 -11.87
CA LEU A 58 -5.11 -3.75 -11.61
C LEU A 58 -4.24 -2.67 -12.26
N VAL A 59 -3.59 -1.83 -11.44
CA VAL A 59 -2.64 -0.81 -11.90
C VAL A 59 -1.23 -1.40 -11.81
N GLY A 60 -0.61 -1.69 -12.95
CA GLY A 60 0.62 -2.48 -13.09
C GLY A 60 1.93 -1.86 -12.56
N ARG A 61 1.90 -0.91 -11.64
CA ARG A 61 3.11 -0.19 -11.19
C ARG A 61 4.05 -0.96 -10.26
N ARG A 62 3.74 -2.21 -9.91
CA ARG A 62 4.59 -3.00 -8.99
C ARG A 62 4.81 -4.46 -9.37
N LEU A 63 4.47 -4.85 -10.60
CA LEU A 63 4.80 -6.18 -11.13
C LEU A 63 6.20 -6.25 -11.76
N ASP A 64 6.87 -5.11 -11.96
CA ASP A 64 8.22 -5.07 -12.55
C ASP A 64 9.29 -5.76 -11.67
N HIS A 65 8.99 -5.99 -10.38
CA HIS A 65 9.86 -6.71 -9.45
C HIS A 65 9.52 -8.21 -9.30
N ILE A 66 8.44 -8.69 -9.91
CA ILE A 66 8.08 -10.11 -9.89
C ILE A 66 8.64 -10.78 -11.13
N ARG A 67 9.83 -11.36 -11.02
CA ARG A 67 10.31 -12.36 -11.99
C ARG A 67 9.50 -13.63 -11.78
N VAL A 68 8.53 -13.87 -12.66
CA VAL A 68 7.90 -15.18 -12.79
C VAL A 68 8.91 -16.09 -13.50
N HIS A 69 9.50 -17.04 -12.78
CA HIS A 69 10.21 -18.15 -13.41
C HIS A 69 9.19 -19.18 -13.90
N ALA A 70 9.28 -19.53 -15.18
CA ALA A 70 8.57 -20.66 -15.79
C ALA A 70 9.20 -21.99 -15.36
#